data_AF-A0A1Q7G215-F1
#
_entry.id   AF-A0A1Q7G215-F1
#
_cell.length_a   1.000
_cell.length_b   1.000
_cell.length_c   1.000
_cell.angle_alpha   90.00
_cell.angle_beta   90.00
_cell.angle_gamma   90.00
#
_symmetry.space_group_name_H-M   'P 1'
#
loop_
_entity.id
_entity.type
_entity.pdbx_description
1 polymer ?
#
loop_
_entity_poly.entity_id
_entity_poly.type
_entity_poly.pdbx_seq_one_letter_code
_entity_poly.pdbx_strand_id
1 'polypeptide(L)'
;MPTSDKIMSQGIHKDKFDGAFHEIEQYQQIINSLREQIAEYNTKLETMISQGPQQKNNDLLLKEIAKYKSKLGSISSEIVQYQQIINSLREEMNKYKNNLGKALSQNTKYQQIIDSLRIEISEYKSKLANTLSPNMEYHQIIDSLKADIAKYKNTPVQSTSNEVLQYHQIIDSLRTEIAEQKSRLDAVISERAQRQSVELLREEISEYKNKLDIIISERAQRQNVDLLREISEYKNRFDIVNSEQAWQQNIDSLSEEVTEYKSKLDSISSEIAQYQQTINSLKAEVADYKNQVGSTLSDTAQYQQTIDSLKTEISEYKNKLETMISGQAQQKNMDFQREDTFENDNNLSGTLPDLDDEDERILHSLSIDIAKLKRNLQSITAL
;
A
#
# COMPACT_ATOMS: atom_id res chain seq x y z
N MET A 1 -98.05 64.12 -40.16
CA MET A 1 -99.40 63.94 -40.71
C MET A 1 -100.40 64.30 -39.63
N PRO A 2 -101.35 65.22 -39.84
CA PRO A 2 -102.47 65.35 -38.91
C PRO A 2 -103.26 64.04 -38.98
N THR A 3 -103.53 63.43 -37.84
CA THR A 3 -104.30 62.18 -37.75
C THR A 3 -105.71 62.38 -38.31
N SER A 4 -106.22 61.35 -38.99
CA SER A 4 -107.51 61.32 -39.70
C SER A 4 -108.69 61.88 -38.88
N ASP A 5 -108.65 61.72 -37.56
CA ASP A 5 -109.67 62.22 -36.64
C ASP A 5 -109.74 63.75 -36.55
N LYS A 6 -108.61 64.45 -36.75
CA LYS A 6 -108.54 65.92 -36.70
C LYS A 6 -109.24 66.57 -37.89
N ILE A 7 -109.22 65.90 -39.04
CA ILE A 7 -109.86 66.36 -40.27
C ILE A 7 -111.35 66.05 -40.24
N MET A 8 -111.75 64.86 -39.74
CA MET A 8 -113.16 64.49 -39.62
C MET A 8 -113.92 65.36 -38.60
N SER A 9 -113.35 65.64 -37.41
CA SER A 9 -114.03 66.45 -36.40
C SER A 9 -114.21 67.92 -36.85
N GLN A 10 -113.19 68.52 -37.50
CA GLN A 10 -113.30 69.88 -38.01
C GLN A 10 -114.31 70.00 -39.17
N GLY A 11 -114.38 68.98 -40.05
CA GLY A 11 -115.39 68.91 -41.11
C GLY A 11 -116.81 68.86 -40.55
N ILE A 12 -117.07 67.97 -39.59
CA ILE A 12 -118.42 67.78 -39.00
C ILE A 12 -118.91 69.05 -38.27
N HIS A 13 -118.01 69.78 -37.60
CA HIS A 13 -118.40 71.02 -36.90
C HIS A 13 -118.61 72.21 -37.86
N LYS A 14 -117.85 72.27 -38.96
CA LYS A 14 -118.03 73.29 -40.00
C LYS A 14 -119.34 73.07 -40.77
N ASP A 15 -119.61 71.84 -41.17
CA ASP A 15 -120.84 71.49 -41.91
C ASP A 15 -122.11 71.76 -41.09
N LYS A 16 -122.06 71.55 -39.77
CA LYS A 16 -123.18 71.91 -38.87
C LYS A 16 -123.34 73.42 -38.66
N PHE A 17 -122.25 74.18 -38.65
CA PHE A 17 -122.29 75.65 -38.53
C PHE A 17 -122.86 76.28 -39.80
N ASP A 18 -122.37 75.83 -40.96
CA ASP A 18 -122.80 76.29 -42.28
C ASP A 18 -124.28 75.91 -42.53
N GLY A 19 -124.71 74.71 -42.10
CA GLY A 19 -126.11 74.27 -42.16
C GLY A 19 -127.06 75.14 -41.30
N ALA A 20 -126.72 75.41 -40.04
CA ALA A 20 -127.57 76.23 -39.16
C ALA A 20 -127.64 77.70 -39.62
N PHE A 21 -126.57 78.23 -40.23
CA PHE A 21 -126.57 79.58 -40.80
C PHE A 21 -127.53 79.66 -42.00
N HIS A 22 -127.49 78.64 -42.87
CA HIS A 22 -128.38 78.54 -44.00
C HIS A 22 -129.85 78.40 -43.59
N GLU A 23 -130.17 77.62 -42.56
CA GLU A 23 -131.54 77.50 -42.03
C GLU A 23 -132.08 78.80 -41.44
N ILE A 24 -131.26 79.55 -40.67
CA ILE A 24 -131.65 80.87 -40.16
C ILE A 24 -131.98 81.83 -41.32
N GLU A 25 -131.16 81.80 -42.37
CA GLU A 25 -131.36 82.64 -43.56
C GLU A 25 -132.69 82.30 -44.26
N GLN A 26 -133.00 81.01 -44.42
CA GLN A 26 -134.27 80.56 -45.00
C GLN A 26 -135.49 80.99 -44.17
N TYR A 27 -135.48 80.80 -42.85
CA TYR A 27 -136.59 81.23 -41.99
C TYR A 27 -136.74 82.76 -41.97
N GLN A 28 -135.64 83.51 -42.09
CA GLN A 28 -135.68 84.97 -42.18
C GLN A 28 -136.35 85.43 -43.48
N GLN A 29 -136.10 84.74 -44.60
CA GLN A 29 -136.77 85.00 -45.88
C GLN A 29 -138.28 84.70 -45.79
N ILE A 30 -138.67 83.60 -45.15
CA ILE A 30 -140.08 83.25 -44.92
C ILE A 30 -140.78 84.32 -44.08
N ILE A 31 -140.18 84.76 -42.96
CA ILE A 31 -140.72 85.85 -42.14
C ILE A 31 -140.90 87.13 -42.95
N ASN A 32 -139.95 87.48 -43.81
CA ASN A 32 -140.04 88.69 -44.64
C ASN A 32 -141.23 88.61 -45.62
N SER A 33 -141.42 87.45 -46.28
CA SER A 33 -142.58 87.23 -47.16
C SER A 33 -143.91 87.27 -46.41
N LEU A 34 -143.98 86.70 -45.20
CA LEU A 34 -145.18 86.75 -44.36
C LEU A 34 -145.49 88.18 -43.87
N ARG A 35 -144.47 89.00 -43.60
CA ARG A 35 -144.65 90.43 -43.25
C ARG A 35 -145.22 91.23 -44.41
N GLU A 36 -144.77 90.96 -45.64
CA GLU A 36 -145.35 91.56 -46.84
C GLU A 36 -146.82 91.17 -47.04
N GLN A 37 -147.16 89.89 -46.82
CA GLN A 37 -148.55 89.44 -46.85
C GLN A 37 -149.42 90.12 -45.78
N ILE A 38 -148.91 90.31 -44.56
CA ILE A 38 -149.59 91.10 -43.52
C ILE A 38 -149.84 92.52 -44.00
N ALA A 39 -148.84 93.18 -44.60
CA ALA A 39 -148.98 94.54 -45.12
C ALA A 39 -150.08 94.61 -46.19
N GLU A 40 -150.09 93.68 -47.13
CA GLU A 40 -151.09 93.62 -48.20
C GLU A 40 -152.51 93.36 -47.65
N TYR A 41 -152.65 92.45 -46.68
CA TYR A 41 -153.93 92.20 -46.03
C TYR A 41 -154.40 93.38 -45.19
N ASN A 42 -153.50 94.10 -44.52
CA ASN A 42 -153.83 95.33 -43.79
C ASN A 42 -154.33 96.42 -44.75
N THR A 43 -153.67 96.64 -45.89
CA THR A 43 -154.14 97.60 -46.90
C THR A 43 -155.52 97.23 -47.44
N LYS A 44 -155.77 95.94 -47.72
CA LYS A 44 -157.10 95.44 -48.12
C LYS A 44 -158.14 95.69 -47.02
N LEU A 45 -157.82 95.42 -45.76
CA LEU A 45 -158.70 95.68 -44.62
C LEU A 45 -159.02 97.18 -44.50
N GLU A 46 -158.03 98.06 -44.64
CA GLU A 46 -158.19 99.52 -44.61
C GLU A 46 -159.05 100.04 -45.77
N THR A 47 -158.89 99.50 -46.98
CA THR A 47 -159.76 99.84 -48.13
C THR A 47 -161.21 99.38 -47.94
N MET A 48 -161.44 98.25 -47.27
CA MET A 48 -162.79 97.75 -46.94
C MET A 48 -163.45 98.59 -45.85
N ILE A 49 -162.68 99.09 -44.87
CA ILE A 49 -163.18 99.97 -43.80
C ILE A 49 -163.50 101.39 -44.32
N SER A 50 -162.79 101.87 -45.35
CA SER A 50 -162.94 103.24 -45.88
C SER A 50 -164.05 103.43 -46.93
N GLN A 51 -164.58 102.36 -47.54
CA GLN A 51 -165.74 102.43 -48.42
C GLN A 51 -167.05 102.55 -47.58
N GLY A 52 -167.62 103.77 -47.49
CA GLY A 52 -168.84 104.11 -46.74
C GLY A 52 -170.19 103.50 -47.23
N PRO A 53 -171.34 103.83 -46.59
CA PRO A 53 -172.37 102.83 -46.26
C PRO A 53 -173.44 102.56 -47.35
N GLN A 54 -173.61 101.29 -47.71
CA GLN A 54 -174.80 100.75 -48.39
C GLN A 54 -175.32 99.54 -47.57
N GLN A 55 -176.49 99.71 -46.94
CA GLN A 55 -176.91 99.04 -45.70
C GLN A 55 -177.19 97.52 -45.80
N LYS A 56 -177.22 96.92 -46.98
CA LYS A 56 -177.43 95.46 -47.18
C LYS A 56 -176.14 94.66 -47.43
N ASN A 57 -175.01 95.34 -47.69
CA ASN A 57 -173.68 94.73 -47.88
C ASN A 57 -172.88 94.55 -46.56
N ASN A 58 -173.33 95.14 -45.45
CA ASN A 58 -172.56 95.24 -44.21
C ASN A 58 -172.25 93.91 -43.51
N ASP A 59 -173.18 92.95 -43.50
CA ASP A 59 -173.02 91.70 -42.75
C ASP A 59 -172.03 90.72 -43.44
N LEU A 60 -171.96 90.79 -44.77
CA LEU A 60 -170.99 90.07 -45.60
C LEU A 60 -169.59 90.66 -45.45
N LEU A 61 -169.48 92.00 -45.48
CA LEU A 61 -168.23 92.74 -45.29
C LEU A 61 -167.63 92.51 -43.90
N LEU A 62 -168.46 92.51 -42.84
CA LEU A 62 -168.03 92.20 -41.47
C LEU A 62 -167.49 90.77 -41.32
N LYS A 63 -168.11 89.77 -41.97
CA LYS A 63 -167.61 88.39 -42.00
C LYS A 63 -166.27 88.27 -42.72
N GLU A 64 -166.08 89.02 -43.80
CA GLU A 64 -164.83 89.04 -44.56
C GLU A 64 -163.70 89.72 -43.78
N ILE A 65 -163.98 90.85 -43.13
CA ILE A 65 -163.06 91.53 -42.21
C ILE A 65 -162.66 90.59 -41.07
N ALA A 66 -163.61 89.87 -40.47
CA ALA A 66 -163.33 88.90 -39.41
C ALA A 66 -162.43 87.76 -39.90
N LYS A 67 -162.64 87.27 -41.13
CA LYS A 67 -161.80 86.24 -41.76
C LYS A 67 -160.37 86.72 -41.98
N TYR A 68 -160.19 87.95 -42.50
CA TYR A 68 -158.86 88.54 -42.67
C TYR A 68 -158.15 88.78 -41.34
N LYS A 69 -158.86 89.26 -40.33
CA LYS A 69 -158.32 89.46 -38.98
C LYS A 69 -157.86 88.14 -38.34
N SER A 70 -158.62 87.07 -38.52
CA SER A 70 -158.25 85.71 -38.09
C SER A 70 -157.00 85.22 -38.84
N LYS A 71 -156.94 85.42 -40.16
CA LYS A 71 -155.77 85.05 -40.97
C LYS A 71 -154.52 85.84 -40.56
N LEU A 72 -154.67 87.13 -40.27
CA LEU A 72 -153.60 88.01 -39.80
C LEU A 72 -153.08 87.57 -38.41
N GLY A 73 -153.98 87.14 -37.53
CA GLY A 73 -153.62 86.50 -36.26
C GLY A 73 -152.82 85.20 -36.45
N SER A 74 -153.24 84.35 -37.41
CA SER A 74 -152.51 83.11 -37.76
C SER A 74 -151.10 83.43 -38.27
N ILE A 75 -150.97 84.33 -39.24
CA ILE A 75 -149.67 84.71 -39.81
C ILE A 75 -148.77 85.35 -38.74
N SER A 76 -149.34 86.20 -37.88
CA SER A 76 -148.60 86.79 -36.77
C SER A 76 -148.09 85.72 -35.79
N SER A 77 -148.86 84.65 -35.56
CA SER A 77 -148.44 83.54 -34.70
C SER A 77 -147.32 82.70 -35.34
N GLU A 78 -147.37 82.47 -36.65
CA GLU A 78 -146.32 81.76 -37.41
C GLU A 78 -144.99 82.54 -37.40
N ILE A 79 -145.03 83.86 -37.58
CA ILE A 79 -143.84 84.71 -37.48
C ILE A 79 -143.20 84.59 -36.08
N VAL A 80 -144.00 84.56 -35.01
CA VAL A 80 -143.49 84.38 -33.65
C VAL A 80 -142.82 83.01 -33.47
N GLN A 81 -143.40 81.95 -34.04
CA GLN A 81 -142.81 80.60 -33.99
C GLN A 81 -141.47 80.55 -34.73
N TYR A 82 -141.38 81.09 -35.95
CA TYR A 82 -140.12 81.14 -36.69
C TYR A 82 -139.06 82.00 -35.99
N GLN A 83 -139.47 83.08 -35.35
CA GLN A 83 -138.55 83.91 -34.56
C GLN A 83 -137.98 83.15 -33.36
N GLN A 84 -138.79 82.31 -32.70
CA GLN A 84 -138.34 81.44 -31.62
C GLN A 84 -137.34 80.38 -32.12
N ILE A 85 -137.59 79.78 -33.27
CA ILE A 85 -136.67 78.81 -33.92
C ILE A 85 -135.33 79.47 -34.24
N ILE A 86 -135.34 80.66 -34.86
CA ILE A 86 -134.12 81.42 -35.17
C ILE A 86 -133.32 81.73 -33.90
N ASN A 87 -134.00 82.12 -32.82
CA ASN A 87 -133.34 82.40 -31.54
C ASN A 87 -132.68 81.14 -30.96
N SER A 88 -133.36 79.99 -31.00
CA SER A 88 -132.80 78.71 -30.55
C SER A 88 -131.58 78.28 -31.38
N LEU A 89 -131.64 78.40 -32.70
CA LEU A 89 -130.51 78.09 -33.59
C LEU A 89 -129.31 79.01 -33.34
N ARG A 90 -129.53 80.31 -33.06
CA ARG A 90 -128.46 81.25 -32.68
C ARG A 90 -127.79 80.84 -31.37
N GLU A 91 -128.55 80.39 -30.38
CA GLU A 91 -128.00 79.90 -29.12
C GLU A 91 -127.12 78.65 -29.32
N GLU A 92 -127.56 77.69 -30.15
CA GLU A 92 -126.76 76.51 -30.48
C GLU A 92 -125.47 76.87 -31.23
N MET A 93 -125.56 77.75 -32.23
CA MET A 93 -124.41 78.22 -32.99
C MET A 93 -123.35 78.89 -32.09
N ASN A 94 -123.79 79.68 -31.12
CA ASN A 94 -122.90 80.28 -30.12
C ASN A 94 -122.24 79.23 -29.22
N LYS A 95 -122.95 78.17 -28.82
CA LYS A 95 -122.36 77.04 -28.07
C LYS A 95 -121.28 76.33 -28.89
N TYR A 96 -121.55 76.03 -30.17
CA TYR A 96 -120.57 75.40 -31.06
C TYR A 96 -119.32 76.28 -31.26
N LYS A 97 -119.50 77.57 -31.50
CA LYS A 97 -118.39 78.53 -31.63
C LYS A 97 -117.50 78.55 -30.39
N ASN A 98 -118.10 78.58 -29.20
CA ASN A 98 -117.36 78.55 -27.94
C ASN A 98 -116.58 77.24 -27.75
N ASN A 99 -117.19 76.10 -28.08
CA ASN A 99 -116.53 74.80 -28.00
C ASN A 99 -115.37 74.66 -29.00
N LEU A 100 -115.54 75.18 -30.22
CA LEU A 100 -114.47 75.23 -31.21
C LEU A 100 -113.30 76.08 -30.73
N GLY A 101 -113.58 77.24 -30.11
CA GLY A 101 -112.54 78.08 -29.51
C GLY A 101 -111.75 77.36 -28.41
N LYS A 102 -112.44 76.60 -27.54
CA LYS A 102 -111.79 75.76 -26.52
C LYS A 102 -110.91 74.66 -27.15
N ALA A 103 -111.42 73.98 -28.18
CA ALA A 103 -110.68 72.93 -28.89
C ALA A 103 -109.43 73.48 -29.59
N LEU A 104 -109.52 74.66 -30.22
CA LEU A 104 -108.38 75.34 -30.84
C LEU A 104 -107.31 75.69 -29.81
N SER A 105 -107.71 76.29 -28.67
CA SER A 105 -106.79 76.62 -27.58
C SER A 105 -106.08 75.37 -27.04
N GLN A 106 -106.82 74.27 -26.86
CA GLN A 106 -106.24 73.00 -26.41
C GLN A 106 -105.27 72.41 -27.44
N ASN A 107 -105.60 72.49 -28.73
CA ASN A 107 -104.69 72.04 -29.79
C ASN A 107 -103.40 72.86 -29.85
N THR A 108 -103.45 74.17 -29.55
CA THR A 108 -102.23 74.99 -29.41
C THR A 108 -101.35 74.51 -28.26
N LYS A 109 -101.94 74.14 -27.11
CA LYS A 109 -101.19 73.57 -25.98
C LYS A 109 -100.53 72.24 -26.33
N TYR A 110 -101.24 71.36 -27.03
CA TYR A 110 -100.64 70.10 -27.49
C TYR A 110 -99.49 70.33 -28.48
N GLN A 111 -99.59 71.32 -29.36
CA GLN A 111 -98.52 71.65 -30.28
C GLN A 111 -97.26 72.13 -29.54
N GLN A 112 -97.43 72.99 -28.53
CA GLN A 112 -96.32 73.44 -27.68
C GLN A 112 -95.62 72.27 -26.98
N ILE A 113 -96.38 71.31 -26.44
CA ILE A 113 -95.82 70.10 -25.81
C ILE A 113 -95.02 69.27 -26.82
N ILE A 114 -95.55 69.08 -28.03
CA ILE A 114 -94.84 68.35 -29.09
C ILE A 114 -93.52 69.02 -29.45
N ASP A 115 -93.52 70.35 -29.55
CA ASP A 115 -92.33 71.12 -29.89
C ASP A 115 -91.28 71.03 -28.76
N SER A 116 -91.70 71.10 -27.49
CA SER A 116 -90.82 70.87 -26.34
C SER A 116 -90.21 69.47 -26.33
N LEU A 117 -91.03 68.43 -26.56
CA LEU A 117 -90.54 67.04 -26.61
C LEU A 117 -89.56 66.80 -27.77
N ARG A 118 -89.74 67.47 -28.91
CA ARG A 118 -88.79 67.40 -30.03
C ARG A 118 -87.43 67.99 -29.68
N ILE A 119 -87.41 69.10 -28.94
CA ILE A 119 -86.17 69.71 -28.45
C ILE A 119 -85.47 68.74 -27.51
N GLU A 120 -86.19 68.19 -26.53
CA GLU A 120 -85.65 67.27 -25.54
C GLU A 120 -85.08 65.99 -26.17
N ILE A 121 -85.77 65.39 -27.15
CA ILE A 121 -85.26 64.25 -27.92
C ILE A 121 -83.97 64.59 -28.65
N SER A 122 -83.86 65.80 -29.19
CA SER A 122 -82.66 66.25 -29.91
C SER A 122 -81.48 66.43 -28.97
N GLU A 123 -81.72 66.96 -27.77
CA GLU A 123 -80.70 67.05 -26.71
C GLU A 123 -80.23 65.67 -26.25
N TYR A 124 -81.14 64.73 -26.02
CA TYR A 124 -80.77 63.36 -25.65
C TYR A 124 -79.95 62.65 -26.73
N LYS A 125 -80.30 62.84 -28.01
CA LYS A 125 -79.49 62.32 -29.13
C LYS A 125 -78.09 62.91 -29.14
N SER A 126 -77.96 64.22 -28.91
CA SER A 126 -76.65 64.88 -28.83
C SER A 126 -75.82 64.36 -27.66
N LYS A 127 -76.41 64.23 -26.46
CA LYS A 127 -75.75 63.64 -25.29
C LYS A 127 -75.27 62.20 -25.56
N LEU A 128 -76.08 61.38 -26.23
CA LEU A 128 -75.71 60.01 -26.59
C LEU A 128 -74.56 59.96 -27.61
N ALA A 129 -74.57 60.85 -28.60
CA ALA A 129 -73.47 60.94 -29.57
C ALA A 129 -72.15 61.33 -28.88
N ASN A 130 -72.21 62.28 -27.94
CA ASN A 130 -71.05 62.75 -27.19
C ASN A 130 -70.47 61.70 -26.24
N THR A 131 -71.24 60.71 -25.78
CA THR A 131 -70.72 59.60 -24.96
C THR A 131 -70.21 58.44 -25.80
N LEU A 132 -70.69 58.28 -27.04
CA LEU A 132 -70.25 57.21 -27.93
C LEU A 132 -68.83 57.43 -28.45
N SER A 133 -68.45 58.68 -28.78
CA SER A 133 -67.12 59.01 -29.32
C SER A 133 -65.97 58.69 -28.34
N PRO A 134 -66.00 59.12 -27.07
CA PRO A 134 -64.95 58.80 -26.09
C PRO A 134 -64.87 57.30 -25.79
N ASN A 135 -66.00 56.58 -25.83
CA ASN A 135 -66.01 55.13 -25.60
C ASN A 135 -65.26 54.39 -26.72
N MET A 136 -65.37 54.87 -27.96
CA MET A 136 -64.61 54.35 -29.09
C MET A 136 -63.11 54.60 -28.94
N GLU A 137 -62.73 55.78 -28.44
CA GLU A 137 -61.32 56.10 -28.11
C GLU A 137 -60.79 55.22 -26.98
N TYR A 138 -61.55 54.99 -25.92
CA TYR A 138 -61.16 54.08 -24.84
C TYR A 138 -60.93 52.65 -25.35
N HIS A 139 -61.77 52.15 -26.26
CA HIS A 139 -61.53 50.85 -26.88
C HIS A 139 -60.24 50.78 -27.68
N GLN A 140 -59.93 51.81 -28.47
CA GLN A 140 -58.66 51.88 -29.20
C GLN A 140 -57.45 51.90 -28.26
N ILE A 141 -57.53 52.66 -27.16
CA ILE A 141 -56.48 52.69 -26.12
C ILE A 141 -56.31 51.31 -25.49
N ILE A 142 -57.41 50.64 -25.14
CA ILE A 142 -57.38 49.29 -24.55
C ILE A 142 -56.70 48.30 -25.51
N ASP A 143 -57.03 48.34 -26.80
CA ASP A 143 -56.44 47.42 -27.78
C ASP A 143 -54.96 47.71 -28.01
N SER A 144 -54.54 48.98 -28.02
CA SER A 144 -53.12 49.35 -28.05
C SER A 144 -52.38 48.84 -26.81
N LEU A 145 -52.93 49.05 -25.62
CA LEU A 145 -52.31 48.59 -24.37
C LEU A 145 -52.19 47.05 -24.32
N LYS A 146 -53.18 46.31 -24.82
CA LYS A 146 -53.09 44.84 -24.95
C LYS A 146 -51.95 44.42 -25.87
N ALA A 147 -51.77 45.12 -26.99
CA ALA A 147 -50.68 44.84 -27.92
C ALA A 147 -49.31 45.12 -27.27
N ASP A 148 -49.17 46.23 -26.55
CA ASP A 148 -47.93 46.56 -25.82
C ASP A 148 -47.63 45.53 -24.73
N ILE A 149 -48.61 45.13 -23.94
CA ILE A 149 -48.47 44.07 -22.92
C ILE A 149 -48.00 42.77 -23.56
N ALA A 150 -48.57 42.37 -24.71
CA ALA A 150 -48.15 41.17 -25.42
C ALA A 150 -46.68 41.25 -25.88
N LYS A 151 -46.25 42.42 -26.35
CA LYS A 151 -44.87 42.67 -26.78
C LYS A 151 -43.87 42.60 -25.61
N TYR A 152 -44.20 43.21 -24.48
CA TYR A 152 -43.38 43.15 -23.26
C TYR A 152 -43.34 41.75 -22.64
N LYS A 153 -44.42 40.97 -22.74
CA LYS A 153 -44.46 39.60 -22.22
C LYS A 153 -43.67 38.62 -23.07
N ASN A 154 -43.75 38.74 -24.40
CA ASN A 154 -43.18 37.73 -25.29
C ASN A 154 -41.71 37.95 -25.66
N THR A 155 -41.18 39.18 -25.63
CA THR A 155 -39.84 39.44 -26.17
C THR A 155 -38.77 39.55 -25.07
N PRO A 156 -38.81 40.56 -24.17
CA PRO A 156 -37.80 40.69 -23.12
C PRO A 156 -37.89 39.58 -22.08
N VAL A 157 -39.08 39.30 -21.53
CA VAL A 157 -39.22 38.33 -20.43
C VAL A 157 -38.82 36.92 -20.88
N GLN A 158 -39.20 36.52 -22.09
CA GLN A 158 -38.82 35.21 -22.64
C GLN A 158 -37.33 35.14 -22.97
N SER A 159 -36.74 36.21 -23.52
CA SER A 159 -35.30 36.30 -23.79
C SER A 159 -34.49 36.22 -22.50
N THR A 160 -34.84 37.04 -21.49
CA THR A 160 -34.20 37.03 -20.18
C THR A 160 -34.37 35.66 -19.51
N SER A 161 -35.53 35.01 -19.62
CA SER A 161 -35.74 33.66 -19.09
C SER A 161 -34.82 32.63 -19.74
N ASN A 162 -34.60 32.71 -21.06
CA ASN A 162 -33.70 31.81 -21.77
C ASN A 162 -32.23 32.08 -21.41
N GLU A 163 -31.84 33.35 -21.29
CA GLU A 163 -30.50 33.73 -20.83
C GLU A 163 -30.22 33.21 -19.42
N VAL A 164 -31.18 33.35 -18.49
CA VAL A 164 -31.06 32.81 -17.13
C VAL A 164 -30.89 31.28 -17.14
N LEU A 165 -31.61 30.56 -18.01
CA LEU A 165 -31.44 29.11 -18.19
C LEU A 165 -30.03 28.76 -18.69
N GLN A 166 -29.50 29.50 -19.66
CA GLN A 166 -28.13 29.30 -20.17
C GLN A 166 -27.08 29.56 -19.08
N TYR A 167 -27.23 30.65 -18.30
CA TYR A 167 -26.34 30.92 -17.17
C TYR A 167 -26.41 29.80 -16.12
N HIS A 168 -27.59 29.24 -15.85
CA HIS A 168 -27.72 28.09 -14.95
C HIS A 168 -26.94 26.87 -15.44
N GLN A 169 -27.05 26.54 -16.73
CA GLN A 169 -26.31 25.44 -17.34
C GLN A 169 -24.79 25.65 -17.26
N ILE A 170 -24.32 26.88 -17.50
CA ILE A 170 -22.90 27.22 -17.37
C ILE A 170 -22.44 27.05 -15.91
N ILE A 171 -23.24 27.54 -14.94
CA ILE A 171 -22.93 27.39 -13.51
C ILE A 171 -22.84 25.92 -13.11
N ASP A 172 -23.75 25.06 -13.57
CA ASP A 172 -23.73 23.64 -13.25
C ASP A 172 -22.54 22.91 -13.90
N SER A 173 -22.15 23.31 -15.12
CA SER A 173 -20.92 22.83 -15.76
C SER A 173 -19.68 23.23 -14.96
N LEU A 174 -19.59 24.50 -14.52
CA LEU A 174 -18.47 25.00 -13.72
C LEU A 174 -18.40 24.32 -12.35
N ARG A 175 -19.54 24.05 -11.70
CA ARG A 175 -19.60 23.28 -10.45
C ARG A 175 -19.04 21.87 -10.62
N THR A 176 -19.35 21.22 -11.75
CA THR A 176 -18.85 19.89 -12.07
C THR A 176 -17.33 19.90 -12.28
N GLU A 177 -16.83 20.87 -13.05
CA GLU A 177 -15.38 21.07 -13.28
C GLU A 177 -14.63 21.29 -11.95
N ILE A 178 -15.15 22.16 -11.07
CA ILE A 178 -14.56 22.43 -9.74
C ILE A 178 -14.49 21.16 -8.90
N ALA A 179 -15.53 20.32 -8.93
CA ALA A 179 -15.55 19.05 -8.19
C ALA A 179 -14.48 18.08 -8.71
N GLU A 180 -14.30 17.99 -10.04
CA GLU A 180 -13.25 17.16 -10.64
C GLU A 180 -11.85 17.66 -10.29
N GLN A 181 -11.61 18.98 -10.38
CA GLN A 181 -10.33 19.58 -10.01
C GLN A 181 -9.99 19.35 -8.54
N LYS A 182 -10.99 19.39 -7.65
CA LYS A 182 -10.81 19.07 -6.23
C LYS A 182 -10.38 17.62 -6.03
N SER A 183 -11.02 16.68 -6.73
CA SER A 183 -10.64 15.26 -6.68
C SER A 183 -9.23 15.01 -7.21
N ARG A 184 -8.84 15.69 -8.29
CA ARG A 184 -7.45 15.65 -8.81
C ARG A 184 -6.43 16.18 -7.80
N LEU A 185 -6.76 17.28 -7.12
CA LEU A 185 -5.89 17.85 -6.09
C LEU A 185 -5.68 16.87 -4.93
N ASP A 186 -6.74 16.21 -4.46
CA ASP A 186 -6.65 15.22 -3.38
C ASP A 186 -5.78 14.01 -3.78
N ALA A 187 -5.86 13.59 -5.05
CA ALA A 187 -5.00 12.54 -5.60
C ALA A 187 -3.52 12.95 -5.63
N VAL A 188 -3.23 14.19 -6.08
CA VAL A 188 -1.84 14.72 -6.12
C VAL A 188 -1.25 14.86 -4.72
N ILE A 189 -2.04 15.30 -3.73
CA ILE A 189 -1.60 15.36 -2.33
C ILE A 189 -1.22 13.97 -1.83
N SER A 190 -2.05 12.96 -2.13
CA SER A 190 -1.79 11.57 -1.76
C SER A 190 -0.54 11.00 -2.43
N GLU A 191 -0.34 11.27 -3.73
CA GLU A 191 0.89 10.86 -4.45
C GLU A 191 2.12 11.54 -3.86
N ARG A 192 2.04 12.83 -3.52
CA ARG A 192 3.15 13.57 -2.90
C ARG A 192 3.54 12.98 -1.54
N ALA A 193 2.56 12.59 -0.72
CA ALA A 193 2.82 11.93 0.55
C ALA A 193 3.54 10.59 0.35
N GLN A 194 3.13 9.79 -0.64
CA GLN A 194 3.81 8.53 -0.99
C GLN A 194 5.24 8.79 -1.47
N ARG A 195 5.47 9.78 -2.34
CA ARG A 195 6.81 10.16 -2.80
C ARG A 195 7.72 10.57 -1.65
N GLN A 196 7.21 11.31 -0.68
CA GLN A 196 7.98 11.69 0.51
C GLN A 196 8.41 10.46 1.32
N SER A 197 7.54 9.46 1.48
CA SER A 197 7.91 8.21 2.15
C SER A 197 9.01 7.44 1.38
N VAL A 198 8.97 7.46 0.04
CA VAL A 198 10.02 6.84 -0.78
C VAL A 198 11.35 7.57 -0.62
N GLU A 199 11.34 8.90 -0.49
CA GLU A 199 12.56 9.69 -0.28
C GLU A 199 13.22 9.37 1.07
N LEU A 200 12.44 9.27 2.15
CA LEU A 200 12.95 8.86 3.46
C LEU A 200 13.58 7.46 3.42
N LEU A 201 12.95 6.50 2.73
CA LEU A 201 13.52 5.16 2.55
C LEU A 201 14.83 5.20 1.72
N ARG A 202 14.94 6.09 0.73
CA ARG A 202 16.19 6.28 -0.03
C ARG A 202 17.30 6.83 0.85
N GLU A 203 17.00 7.78 1.72
CA GLU A 203 17.94 8.31 2.71
C GLU A 203 18.42 7.22 3.66
N GLU A 204 17.52 6.43 4.24
CA GLU A 204 17.87 5.29 5.10
C GLU A 204 18.76 4.25 4.37
N ILE A 205 18.43 3.91 3.12
CA ILE A 205 19.25 3.00 2.31
C ILE A 205 20.66 3.59 2.09
N SER A 206 20.76 4.90 1.84
CA SER A 206 22.04 5.59 1.67
C SER A 206 22.88 5.52 2.95
N GLU A 207 22.27 5.73 4.12
CA GLU A 207 22.93 5.57 5.42
C GLU A 207 23.42 4.14 5.65
N TYR A 208 22.58 3.13 5.39
CA TYR A 208 22.97 1.73 5.55
C TYR A 208 24.09 1.34 4.59
N LYS A 209 24.08 1.86 3.36
CA LYS A 209 25.16 1.64 2.40
C LYS A 209 26.48 2.22 2.90
N ASN A 210 26.45 3.44 3.44
CA ASN A 210 27.64 4.05 4.05
C ASN A 210 28.17 3.22 5.23
N LYS A 211 27.28 2.80 6.15
CA LYS A 211 27.65 1.92 7.27
C LYS A 211 28.29 0.62 6.79
N LEU A 212 27.77 0.02 5.71
CA LEU A 212 28.33 -1.19 5.12
C LEU A 212 29.73 -0.95 4.55
N ASP A 213 29.94 0.15 3.83
CA ASP A 213 31.24 0.53 3.26
C ASP A 213 32.30 0.73 4.35
N ILE A 214 31.92 1.31 5.50
CA ILE A 214 32.79 1.44 6.68
C ILE A 214 33.16 0.05 7.23
N ILE A 215 32.19 -0.84 7.45
CA ILE A 215 32.44 -2.19 7.98
C ILE A 215 33.36 -3.00 7.06
N ILE A 216 33.15 -2.92 5.74
CA ILE A 216 34.02 -3.59 4.76
C ILE A 216 35.46 -3.07 4.89
N SER A 217 35.63 -1.75 5.00
CA SER A 217 36.94 -1.12 5.15
C SER A 217 37.63 -1.54 6.46
N GLU A 218 36.91 -1.54 7.58
CA GLU A 218 37.44 -1.99 8.88
C GLU A 218 37.85 -3.46 8.87
N ARG A 219 37.04 -4.34 8.24
CA ARG A 219 37.36 -5.77 8.13
C ARG A 219 38.63 -5.99 7.31
N ALA A 220 38.78 -5.28 6.19
CA ALA A 220 39.99 -5.36 5.37
C ALA A 220 41.24 -4.89 6.14
N GLN A 221 41.12 -3.81 6.93
CA GLN A 221 42.21 -3.34 7.79
C GLN A 221 42.58 -4.37 8.87
N ARG A 222 41.60 -4.94 9.58
CA ARG A 222 41.85 -5.98 10.59
C ARG A 222 42.55 -7.20 10.00
N GLN A 223 42.10 -7.67 8.84
CA GLN A 223 42.72 -8.79 8.14
C GLN A 223 44.19 -8.51 7.80
N ASN A 224 44.51 -7.30 7.32
CA ASN A 224 45.90 -6.92 7.06
C ASN A 224 46.77 -6.91 8.33
N VAL A 225 46.22 -6.45 9.47
CA VAL A 225 46.93 -6.48 10.77
C VAL A 225 47.18 -7.92 11.23
N ASP A 226 46.19 -8.81 11.10
CA ASP A 226 46.33 -10.22 11.47
C ASP A 226 47.39 -10.93 10.61
N LEU A 227 47.39 -10.69 9.30
CA LEU A 227 48.41 -11.24 8.38
C LEU A 227 49.81 -10.74 8.72
N LEU A 228 49.98 -9.45 9.06
CA LEU A 228 51.27 -8.90 9.48
C LEU A 228 51.77 -9.53 10.80
N ARG A 229 50.87 -9.80 11.73
CA ARG A 229 51.20 -10.51 12.98
C ARG A 229 51.67 -11.93 12.68
N GLU A 230 50.95 -12.67 11.85
CA GLU A 230 51.31 -14.04 11.46
C GLU A 230 52.66 -14.09 10.73
N ILE A 231 52.92 -13.15 9.80
CA ILE A 231 54.23 -12.99 9.14
C ILE A 231 55.33 -12.74 10.18
N SER A 232 55.07 -11.90 11.19
CA SER A 232 56.04 -11.58 12.24
C SER A 232 56.35 -12.80 13.12
N GLU A 233 55.33 -13.60 13.45
CA GLU A 233 55.49 -14.86 14.18
C GLU A 233 56.31 -15.87 13.37
N TYR A 234 56.00 -16.05 12.07
CA TYR A 234 56.80 -16.93 11.20
C TYR A 234 58.24 -16.45 11.04
N LYS A 235 58.45 -15.14 10.88
CA LYS A 235 59.79 -14.56 10.82
C LYS A 235 60.58 -14.83 12.09
N ASN A 236 59.98 -14.63 13.26
CA ASN A 236 60.62 -14.94 14.53
C ASN A 236 60.99 -16.44 14.65
N ARG A 237 60.08 -17.34 14.28
CA ARG A 237 60.37 -18.79 14.26
C ARG A 237 61.50 -19.14 13.28
N PHE A 238 61.52 -18.51 12.11
CA PHE A 238 62.61 -18.67 11.15
C PHE A 238 63.94 -18.19 11.72
N ASP A 239 63.97 -17.01 12.33
CA ASP A 239 65.17 -16.44 12.95
C ASP A 239 65.71 -17.33 14.07
N ILE A 240 64.84 -17.97 14.88
CA ILE A 240 65.24 -18.94 15.91
C ILE A 240 65.89 -20.19 15.27
N VAL A 241 65.25 -20.80 14.28
CA VAL A 241 65.75 -22.02 13.61
C VAL A 241 67.04 -21.75 12.83
N ASN A 242 67.16 -20.55 12.26
CA ASN A 242 68.32 -20.13 11.49
C ASN A 242 69.41 -19.49 12.37
N SER A 243 69.19 -19.36 13.68
CA SER A 243 70.21 -18.86 14.59
C SER A 243 71.34 -19.88 14.70
N GLU A 244 72.55 -19.42 14.39
CA GLU A 244 73.79 -20.19 14.51
C GLU A 244 73.95 -20.79 15.91
N GLN A 245 73.41 -20.11 16.94
CA GLN A 245 73.41 -20.57 18.32
C GLN A 245 72.64 -21.88 18.55
N ALA A 246 71.51 -22.12 17.85
CA ALA A 246 70.76 -23.37 17.99
C ALA A 246 71.54 -24.57 17.40
N TRP A 247 72.19 -24.37 16.25
CA TRP A 247 73.07 -25.38 15.66
C TRP A 247 74.33 -25.57 16.49
N GLN A 248 74.88 -24.49 17.06
CA GLN A 248 76.05 -24.55 17.92
C GLN A 248 75.79 -25.36 19.19
N GLN A 249 74.64 -25.19 19.85
CA GLN A 249 74.28 -25.99 21.03
C GLN A 249 74.20 -27.50 20.72
N ASN A 250 73.66 -27.87 19.56
CA ASN A 250 73.66 -29.27 19.12
C ASN A 250 75.06 -29.80 18.83
N ILE A 251 75.93 -28.98 18.21
CA ILE A 251 77.33 -29.32 17.96
C ILE A 251 78.09 -29.50 19.29
N ASP A 252 77.89 -28.59 20.25
CA ASP A 252 78.53 -28.64 21.56
C ASP A 252 78.12 -29.91 22.31
N SER A 253 76.82 -30.24 22.32
CA SER A 253 76.31 -31.48 22.93
C SER A 253 76.89 -32.74 22.28
N LEU A 254 76.96 -32.80 20.95
CA LEU A 254 77.59 -33.92 20.25
C LEU A 254 79.10 -33.99 20.52
N SER A 255 79.76 -32.83 20.65
CA SER A 255 81.19 -32.76 20.96
C SER A 255 81.49 -33.26 22.38
N GLU A 256 80.61 -32.99 23.34
CA GLU A 256 80.68 -33.55 24.69
C GLU A 256 80.55 -35.08 24.66
N GLU A 257 79.56 -35.62 23.95
CA GLU A 257 79.39 -37.07 23.79
C GLU A 257 80.64 -37.74 23.15
N VAL A 258 81.21 -37.13 22.11
CA VAL A 258 82.45 -37.62 21.48
C VAL A 258 83.62 -37.62 22.47
N THR A 259 83.72 -36.58 23.30
CA THR A 259 84.77 -36.48 24.33
C THR A 259 84.61 -37.57 25.39
N GLU A 260 83.38 -37.87 25.79
CA GLU A 260 83.08 -38.97 26.72
C GLU A 260 83.46 -40.33 26.12
N TYR A 261 83.06 -40.61 24.86
CA TYR A 261 83.42 -41.85 24.20
C TYR A 261 84.93 -42.00 24.01
N LYS A 262 85.64 -40.92 23.70
CA LYS A 262 87.11 -40.93 23.61
C LYS A 262 87.76 -41.29 24.95
N SER A 263 87.27 -40.71 26.05
CA SER A 263 87.76 -41.04 27.40
C SER A 263 87.53 -42.52 27.76
N LYS A 264 86.37 -43.08 27.39
CA LYS A 264 86.10 -44.52 27.56
C LYS A 264 87.06 -45.38 26.73
N LEU A 265 87.37 -44.97 25.49
CA LEU A 265 88.33 -45.66 24.63
C LEU A 265 89.75 -45.66 25.21
N ASP A 266 90.19 -44.52 25.76
CA ASP A 266 91.50 -44.39 26.41
C ASP A 266 91.60 -45.31 27.64
N SER A 267 90.53 -45.40 28.44
CA SER A 267 90.44 -46.32 29.58
C SER A 267 90.60 -47.78 29.14
N ILE A 268 89.83 -48.21 28.12
CA ILE A 268 89.91 -49.57 27.57
C ILE A 268 91.32 -49.86 27.02
N SER A 269 91.94 -48.87 26.36
CA SER A 269 93.30 -49.02 25.83
C SER A 269 94.34 -49.24 26.94
N SER A 270 94.17 -48.55 28.09
CA SER A 270 95.01 -48.75 29.28
C SER A 270 94.85 -50.15 29.86
N GLU A 271 93.60 -50.65 29.96
CA GLU A 271 93.32 -52.02 30.41
C GLU A 271 93.96 -53.07 29.49
N ILE A 272 93.86 -52.90 28.16
CA ILE A 272 94.51 -53.78 27.18
C ILE A 272 96.04 -53.80 27.41
N ALA A 273 96.66 -52.65 27.64
CA ALA A 273 98.10 -52.57 27.91
C ALA A 273 98.49 -53.32 29.20
N GLN A 274 97.65 -53.21 30.26
CA GLN A 274 97.86 -53.95 31.50
C GLN A 274 97.75 -55.47 31.27
N TYR A 275 96.69 -55.93 30.58
CA TYR A 275 96.56 -57.33 30.23
C TYR A 275 97.75 -57.84 29.40
N GLN A 276 98.28 -57.03 28.49
CA GLN A 276 99.46 -57.37 27.71
C GLN A 276 100.72 -57.53 28.58
N GLN A 277 100.90 -56.68 29.59
CA GLN A 277 101.98 -56.84 30.58
C GLN A 277 101.83 -58.13 31.38
N THR A 278 100.61 -58.44 31.85
CA THR A 278 100.33 -59.69 32.56
C THR A 278 100.64 -60.91 31.69
N ILE A 279 100.24 -60.90 30.42
CA ILE A 279 100.55 -61.98 29.47
C ILE A 279 102.07 -62.16 29.31
N ASN A 280 102.82 -61.06 29.18
CA ASN A 280 104.28 -61.12 29.06
C ASN A 280 104.94 -61.68 30.33
N SER A 281 104.44 -61.30 31.51
CA SER A 281 104.90 -61.83 32.80
C SER A 281 104.67 -63.34 32.89
N LEU A 282 103.45 -63.79 32.59
CA LEU A 282 103.10 -65.21 32.58
C LEU A 282 103.94 -66.00 31.57
N LYS A 283 104.22 -65.41 30.40
CA LYS A 283 105.08 -66.04 29.38
C LYS A 283 106.52 -66.24 29.87
N ALA A 284 107.05 -65.28 30.64
CA ALA A 284 108.37 -65.40 31.26
C ALA A 284 108.38 -66.49 32.35
N GLU A 285 107.35 -66.53 33.19
CA GLU A 285 107.20 -67.55 34.24
C GLU A 285 107.11 -68.97 33.64
N VAL A 286 106.34 -69.15 32.56
CA VAL A 286 106.29 -70.42 31.81
C VAL A 286 107.64 -70.81 31.23
N ALA A 287 108.43 -69.84 30.73
CA ALA A 287 109.77 -70.11 30.23
C ALA A 287 110.72 -70.54 31.37
N ASP A 288 110.61 -69.92 32.55
CA ASP A 288 111.40 -70.29 33.72
C ASP A 288 111.05 -71.70 34.22
N TYR A 289 109.76 -72.02 34.35
CA TYR A 289 109.31 -73.39 34.64
C TYR A 289 109.80 -74.40 33.60
N LYS A 290 109.80 -74.05 32.32
CA LYS A 290 110.33 -74.91 31.25
C LYS A 290 111.83 -75.18 31.44
N ASN A 291 112.62 -74.17 31.83
CA ASN A 291 114.04 -74.34 32.13
C ASN A 291 114.27 -75.20 33.37
N GLN A 292 113.50 -74.99 34.44
CA GLN A 292 113.57 -75.80 35.65
C GLN A 292 113.30 -77.27 35.34
N VAL A 293 112.24 -77.58 34.58
CA VAL A 293 111.93 -78.94 34.12
C VAL A 293 113.08 -79.54 33.30
N GLY A 294 113.70 -78.74 32.41
CA GLY A 294 114.88 -79.16 31.65
C GLY A 294 116.07 -79.53 32.53
N SER A 295 116.32 -78.77 33.60
CA SER A 295 117.37 -79.08 34.59
C SER A 295 117.09 -80.39 35.31
N THR A 296 115.85 -80.60 35.81
CA THR A 296 115.48 -81.84 36.50
C THR A 296 115.60 -83.07 35.60
N LEU A 297 115.28 -82.93 34.30
CA LEU A 297 115.48 -83.97 33.29
C LEU A 297 116.96 -84.33 33.11
N SER A 298 117.84 -83.32 33.08
CA SER A 298 119.29 -83.51 33.01
C SER A 298 119.82 -84.22 34.26
N ASP A 299 119.40 -83.79 35.45
CA ASP A 299 119.78 -84.42 36.71
C ASP A 299 119.31 -85.89 36.75
N THR A 300 118.08 -86.15 36.30
CA THR A 300 117.54 -87.53 36.19
C THR A 300 118.39 -88.39 35.26
N ALA A 301 118.84 -87.86 34.12
CA ALA A 301 119.72 -88.56 33.21
C ALA A 301 121.11 -88.85 33.82
N GLN A 302 121.67 -87.92 34.60
CA GLN A 302 122.92 -88.14 35.33
C GLN A 302 122.77 -89.21 36.42
N TYR A 303 121.67 -89.19 37.19
CA TYR A 303 121.37 -90.24 38.14
C TYR A 303 121.24 -91.60 37.45
N GLN A 304 120.60 -91.65 36.28
CA GLN A 304 120.47 -92.89 35.50
C GLN A 304 121.84 -93.41 35.01
N GLN A 305 122.72 -92.54 34.50
CA GLN A 305 124.10 -92.92 34.15
C GLN A 305 124.89 -93.45 35.35
N THR A 306 124.74 -92.81 36.50
CA THR A 306 125.38 -93.25 37.75
C THR A 306 124.90 -94.65 38.14
N ILE A 307 123.60 -94.92 38.04
CA ILE A 307 123.00 -96.24 38.28
C ILE A 307 123.57 -97.29 37.31
N ASP A 308 123.71 -96.95 36.04
CA ASP A 308 124.25 -97.88 35.03
C ASP A 308 125.75 -98.17 35.24
N SER A 309 126.52 -97.16 35.64
CA SER A 309 127.92 -97.33 36.06
C SER A 309 128.04 -98.26 37.26
N LEU A 310 127.22 -98.03 38.30
CA LEU A 310 127.19 -98.88 39.49
C LEU A 310 126.79 -100.33 39.16
N LYS A 311 125.83 -100.55 38.24
CA LYS A 311 125.48 -101.89 37.76
C LYS A 311 126.66 -102.60 37.08
N THR A 312 127.47 -101.85 36.35
CA THR A 312 128.66 -102.37 35.65
C THR A 312 129.74 -102.77 36.65
N GLU A 313 130.07 -101.90 37.61
CA GLU A 313 130.98 -102.21 38.71
C GLU A 313 130.53 -103.44 39.51
N ILE A 314 129.24 -103.54 39.84
CA ILE A 314 128.69 -104.71 40.54
C ILE A 314 128.90 -105.99 39.71
N SER A 315 128.74 -105.92 38.38
CA SER A 315 128.97 -107.08 37.50
C SER A 315 130.45 -107.45 37.41
N GLU A 316 131.36 -106.48 37.38
CA GLU A 316 132.81 -106.70 37.41
C GLU A 316 133.28 -107.30 38.74
N TYR A 317 132.79 -106.78 39.86
CA TYR A 317 133.06 -107.36 41.18
C TYR A 317 132.50 -108.77 41.31
N LYS A 318 131.31 -109.03 40.76
CA LYS A 318 130.71 -110.37 40.71
C LYS A 318 131.58 -111.34 39.89
N ASN A 319 132.06 -110.93 38.71
CA ASN A 319 132.97 -111.73 37.88
C ASN A 319 134.31 -112.00 38.58
N LYS A 320 134.91 -110.97 39.22
CA LYS A 320 136.14 -111.13 40.01
C LYS A 320 135.98 -112.16 41.14
N LEU A 321 134.84 -112.14 41.82
CA LEU A 321 134.51 -113.10 42.86
C LEU A 321 134.41 -114.54 42.31
N GLU A 322 133.74 -114.73 41.16
CA GLU A 322 133.63 -116.01 40.47
C GLU A 322 135.00 -116.57 40.04
N THR A 323 135.90 -115.72 39.52
CA THR A 323 137.27 -116.13 39.17
C THR A 323 138.12 -116.52 40.38
N MET A 324 137.99 -115.83 41.52
CA MET A 324 138.71 -116.19 42.75
C MET A 324 138.26 -117.54 43.32
N ILE A 325 136.95 -117.81 43.29
CA ILE A 325 136.39 -119.09 43.76
C ILE A 325 136.85 -120.26 42.86
N SER A 326 136.95 -120.04 41.54
CA SER A 326 137.46 -121.06 40.62
C SER A 326 138.97 -121.30 40.74
N GLY A 327 139.76 -120.28 41.10
CA GLY A 327 141.22 -120.39 41.29
C GLY A 327 141.62 -121.19 42.53
N GLN A 328 140.91 -121.01 43.66
CA GLN A 328 141.18 -121.76 44.90
C GLN A 328 140.83 -123.27 44.79
N ALA A 329 139.94 -123.66 43.87
CA ALA A 329 139.59 -125.06 43.65
C ALA A 329 140.62 -125.86 42.82
N GLN A 330 141.48 -125.20 42.03
CA GLN A 330 142.45 -125.86 41.14
C GLN A 330 143.85 -126.06 41.74
N GLN A 331 144.22 -125.31 42.79
CA GLN A 331 145.56 -125.40 43.39
C GLN A 331 145.66 -126.45 44.52
N LYS A 332 144.54 -127.00 44.98
CA LYS A 332 144.47 -128.07 45.99
C LYS A 332 144.58 -129.49 45.40
N ASN A 333 144.68 -129.64 44.07
CA ASN A 333 144.57 -130.93 43.37
C ASN A 333 145.74 -131.26 42.41
N MET A 334 146.83 -130.48 42.42
CA MET A 334 148.10 -130.70 41.68
C MET A 334 149.25 -130.25 42.62
N ASP A 335 150.31 -130.98 42.95
CA ASP A 335 150.83 -132.23 42.43
C ASP A 335 151.77 -132.81 43.50
N PHE A 336 151.37 -133.96 44.04
CA PHE A 336 151.89 -134.66 45.20
C PHE A 336 153.00 -135.65 44.80
N GLN A 337 153.85 -135.31 43.82
CA GLN A 337 154.88 -136.22 43.30
C GLN A 337 156.11 -135.48 42.73
N ARG A 338 157.15 -135.27 43.56
CA ARG A 338 158.55 -135.66 43.26
C ARG A 338 159.44 -135.43 44.50
N GLU A 339 160.16 -136.50 44.82
CA GLU A 339 160.79 -136.84 46.09
C GLU A 339 162.33 -136.80 46.00
N ASP A 340 162.98 -136.92 47.16
CA ASP A 340 164.40 -137.24 47.47
C ASP A 340 165.33 -136.10 47.93
N THR A 341 165.59 -135.99 49.26
CA THR A 341 166.58 -136.81 50.00
C THR A 341 166.55 -136.59 51.54
N PHE A 342 166.31 -137.69 52.30
CA PHE A 342 166.93 -138.19 53.57
C PHE A 342 167.07 -137.29 54.83
N GLU A 343 166.89 -137.69 56.09
CA GLU A 343 166.38 -138.88 56.81
C GLU A 343 166.41 -138.54 58.33
N ASN A 344 165.45 -139.09 59.09
CA ASN A 344 165.60 -139.71 60.42
C ASN A 344 165.49 -138.97 61.80
N ASP A 345 164.57 -139.54 62.60
CA ASP A 345 164.51 -139.83 64.06
C ASP A 345 164.14 -138.83 65.22
N ASN A 346 162.98 -139.17 65.84
CA ASN A 346 162.62 -139.32 67.29
C ASN A 346 162.49 -138.17 68.33
N ASN A 347 161.28 -138.09 68.94
CA ASN A 347 160.81 -137.64 70.29
C ASN A 347 161.24 -136.25 70.83
N LEU A 348 160.40 -135.33 71.37
CA LEU A 348 159.04 -135.35 71.95
C LEU A 348 158.50 -133.88 72.00
N SER A 349 157.19 -133.61 71.79
CA SER A 349 156.43 -132.39 72.24
C SER A 349 156.66 -130.98 71.61
N GLY A 350 155.56 -130.27 71.24
CA GLY A 350 155.40 -128.78 71.39
C GLY A 350 155.34 -127.83 70.15
N THR A 351 154.22 -127.07 70.03
CA THR A 351 153.98 -125.64 69.58
C THR A 351 154.46 -125.02 68.22
N LEU A 352 153.60 -124.11 67.68
CA LEU A 352 153.73 -123.12 66.55
C LEU A 352 153.73 -123.67 65.09
N PRO A 353 153.43 -122.91 64.00
CA PRO A 353 153.77 -121.49 63.75
C PRO A 353 152.65 -120.52 63.29
N ASP A 354 153.00 -119.24 63.47
CA ASP A 354 152.33 -117.98 63.09
C ASP A 354 152.00 -117.85 61.59
N LEU A 355 150.95 -117.07 61.31
CA LEU A 355 150.54 -116.59 60.00
C LEU A 355 151.45 -115.43 59.54
N ASP A 356 151.81 -115.44 58.26
CA ASP A 356 152.76 -114.55 57.61
C ASP A 356 152.22 -113.10 57.51
N ASP A 357 153.09 -112.10 57.69
CA ASP A 357 152.79 -110.65 57.68
C ASP A 357 152.11 -110.14 56.37
N GLU A 358 152.20 -110.92 55.29
CA GLU A 358 151.61 -110.59 53.99
C GLU A 358 150.10 -110.90 53.93
N ASP A 359 149.65 -111.98 54.60
CA ASP A 359 148.24 -112.37 54.65
C ASP A 359 147.41 -111.41 55.53
N GLU A 360 148.01 -110.87 56.59
CA GLU A 360 147.36 -109.87 57.46
C GLU A 360 147.24 -108.49 56.76
N ARG A 361 148.22 -108.13 55.91
CA ARG A 361 148.15 -106.92 55.06
C ARG A 361 147.06 -107.00 53.99
N ILE A 362 146.91 -108.15 53.35
CA ILE A 362 145.89 -108.34 52.30
C ILE A 362 144.48 -108.28 52.92
N LEU A 363 144.27 -108.94 54.06
CA LEU A 363 143.00 -108.88 54.81
C LEU A 363 142.68 -107.47 55.33
N HIS A 364 143.69 -106.70 55.77
CA HIS A 364 143.48 -105.32 56.20
C HIS A 364 143.14 -104.39 55.02
N SER A 365 143.76 -104.57 53.85
CA SER A 365 143.42 -103.80 52.64
C SER A 365 141.99 -104.09 52.15
N LEU A 366 141.58 -105.36 52.15
CA LEU A 366 140.22 -105.77 51.77
C LEU A 366 139.17 -105.24 52.75
N SER A 367 139.46 -105.22 54.05
CA SER A 367 138.55 -104.65 55.06
C SER A 367 138.38 -103.13 54.89
N ILE A 368 139.45 -102.41 54.52
CA ILE A 368 139.39 -100.97 54.24
C ILE A 368 138.56 -100.68 52.98
N ASP A 369 138.73 -101.48 51.93
CA ASP A 369 138.01 -101.28 50.67
C ASP A 369 136.51 -101.64 50.81
N ILE A 370 136.17 -102.68 51.57
CA ILE A 370 134.78 -103.00 51.93
C ILE A 370 134.14 -101.86 52.74
N ALA A 371 134.89 -101.24 53.66
CA ALA A 371 134.39 -100.11 54.45
C ALA A 371 134.13 -98.85 53.57
N LYS A 372 134.97 -98.59 52.57
CA LYS A 372 134.74 -97.51 51.58
C LYS A 372 133.51 -97.75 50.72
N LEU A 373 133.33 -98.97 50.22
CA LEU A 373 132.15 -99.36 49.42
C LEU A 373 130.85 -99.20 50.22
N LYS A 374 130.84 -99.60 51.50
CA LYS A 374 129.68 -99.44 52.38
C LYS A 374 129.33 -97.97 52.63
N ARG A 375 130.34 -97.09 52.71
CA ARG A 375 130.16 -95.64 52.91
C ARG A 375 129.60 -94.95 51.66
N ASN A 376 130.07 -95.33 50.47
CA ASN A 376 129.56 -94.79 49.20
C ASN A 376 128.10 -95.20 48.95
N LEU A 377 127.72 -96.44 49.29
CA LEU A 377 126.34 -96.92 49.19
C LEU A 377 125.38 -96.19 50.15
N GLN A 378 125.82 -95.82 51.36
CA GLN A 378 124.99 -95.07 52.31
C GLN A 378 124.78 -93.60 51.92
N SER A 379 125.65 -93.01 51.11
CA SER A 379 125.45 -91.65 50.58
C SER A 379 124.48 -91.57 49.40
N ILE A 380 124.10 -92.71 48.80
CA ILE A 380 123.18 -92.76 47.65
C ILE A 380 121.72 -92.95 48.08
N THR A 381 121.43 -93.41 49.32
CA THR A 381 120.06 -93.65 49.81
C THR A 381 119.39 -92.44 50.52
N ALA A 382 119.94 -91.22 50.40
CA ALA A 382 119.48 -90.03 51.14
C ALA A 382 119.11 -88.79 50.28
N LEU A 383 118.74 -88.96 49.01
CA LEU A 383 118.08 -87.98 48.14
C LEU A 383 116.87 -88.64 47.47
#